data_AF-A0A7C6EYF1-F1
#
_entry.id   AF-A0A7C6EYF1-F1
#
_cell.length_a   1.000
_cell.length_b   1.000
_cell.length_c   1.000
_cell.angle_alpha   90.00
_cell.angle_beta   90.00
_cell.angle_gamma   90.00
#
_symmetry.space_group_name_H-M   'P 1'
#
loop_
_entity.id
_entity.type
_entity.pdbx_description
1 polymer ?
#
loop_
_entity_poly.entity_id
_entity_poly.type
_entity_poly.pdbx_seq_one_letter_code
_entity_poly.pdbx_strand_id
1 'polypeptide(L)'
;MTSLFAHFDIKQLLITIILSTLVLMGYTVWHMGLDPVLLTAGLLELGAVALAYKNFQENTQLEQRIVTLCKQMARGELEQRITQIPPSLTSSQTALALNDALDQVEVYMRETATLVEYQNQQKFYRPVLLTGMHGRFRTGLEQLKKSLDELERGYWQNTQTRMHNAISEAKTSGLLYNLQDIQKDLMAITSEMRDIEQRSGEAARNAKESKNAVQRVMENGDQ
;
A
#
# COMPACT_ATOMS: atom_id res chain seq x y z
N MET A 1 -8.25 36.26 -42.62
CA MET A 1 -8.09 37.50 -41.83
C MET A 1 -7.77 37.15 -40.37
N THR A 2 -6.65 36.47 -40.12
CA THR A 2 -6.34 35.85 -38.80
C THR A 2 -4.90 36.04 -38.34
N SER A 3 -4.09 36.89 -38.99
CA SER A 3 -2.67 37.05 -38.63
C SER A 3 -2.26 38.44 -38.13
N LEU A 4 -3.14 39.46 -38.18
CA LEU A 4 -2.79 40.80 -37.66
C LEU A 4 -2.91 40.89 -36.12
N PHE A 5 -3.75 40.05 -35.50
CA PHE A 5 -3.94 40.00 -34.05
C PHE A 5 -3.01 39.00 -33.34
N ALA A 6 -2.27 38.17 -34.07
CA ALA A 6 -1.40 37.14 -33.49
C ALA A 6 -0.04 37.67 -32.99
N HIS A 7 0.33 38.90 -33.38
CA HIS A 7 1.61 39.53 -33.02
C HIS A 7 1.50 40.58 -31.91
N PHE A 8 0.27 40.93 -31.51
CA PHE A 8 0.06 41.90 -30.43
C PHE A 8 -0.25 41.15 -29.14
N ASP A 9 0.65 41.31 -28.16
CA ASP A 9 0.36 40.92 -26.78
C ASP A 9 -0.94 41.63 -26.34
N ILE A 10 -1.86 40.92 -25.68
CA ILE A 10 -3.14 41.48 -25.24
C ILE A 10 -2.94 42.78 -24.45
N LYS A 11 -1.83 42.90 -23.71
CA LYS A 11 -1.44 44.15 -23.04
C LYS A 11 -1.25 45.31 -24.02
N GLN A 12 -0.56 45.08 -25.14
CA GLN A 12 -0.34 46.10 -26.16
C GLN A 12 -1.65 46.52 -26.83
N LEU A 13 -2.59 45.59 -27.02
CA LEU A 13 -3.92 45.89 -27.56
C LEU A 13 -4.77 46.74 -26.60
N LEU A 14 -4.74 46.44 -25.29
CA LEU A 14 -5.44 47.26 -24.29
C LEU A 14 -4.84 48.67 -24.21
N ILE A 15 -3.51 48.80 -24.29
CA ILE A 15 -2.82 50.10 -24.29
C ILE A 15 -3.17 50.90 -25.55
N THR A 16 -3.22 50.29 -26.74
CA THR A 16 -3.58 50.99 -27.96
C THR A 16 -5.03 51.45 -27.94
N ILE A 17 -5.95 50.67 -27.36
CA ILE A 17 -7.34 51.09 -27.14
C ILE A 17 -7.38 52.34 -26.24
N ILE A 18 -6.74 52.30 -25.06
CA ILE A 18 -6.69 53.45 -24.14
C ILE A 18 -6.15 54.70 -24.84
N LEU A 19 -5.04 54.56 -25.56
CA LEU A 19 -4.40 55.67 -26.26
C LEU A 19 -5.32 56.25 -27.35
N SER A 20 -6.00 55.39 -28.10
CA SER A 20 -6.94 55.80 -29.15
C SER A 20 -8.18 56.52 -28.57
N THR A 21 -8.72 56.03 -27.45
CA THR A 21 -9.85 56.66 -26.74
C THR A 21 -9.45 58.04 -26.20
N LEU A 22 -8.24 58.18 -25.64
CA LEU A 22 -7.73 59.45 -25.15
C LEU A 22 -7.53 60.48 -26.27
N VAL A 23 -7.00 60.06 -27.42
CA VAL A 23 -6.83 60.93 -28.59
C VAL A 23 -8.19 61.39 -29.12
N LEU A 24 -9.18 60.50 -29.22
CA LEU A 24 -10.54 60.86 -29.64
C LEU A 24 -11.17 61.85 -28.67
N MET A 25 -11.01 61.64 -27.36
CA MET A 25 -11.55 62.54 -26.33
C MET A 25 -10.89 63.92 -26.38
N GLY A 26 -9.58 63.99 -26.64
CA GLY A 26 -8.88 65.26 -26.84
C GLY A 26 -9.34 66.01 -28.11
N TYR A 27 -9.56 65.27 -29.20
CA TYR A 27 -10.05 65.82 -30.46
C TYR A 27 -11.47 66.38 -30.33
N THR A 28 -12.37 65.67 -29.65
CA THR A 28 -13.76 66.12 -29.45
C THR A 28 -13.83 67.37 -28.58
N VAL A 29 -13.04 67.45 -27.51
CA VAL A 29 -12.94 68.64 -26.65
C VAL A 29 -12.43 69.86 -27.42
N TRP A 30 -11.48 69.67 -28.34
CA TRP A 30 -10.91 70.76 -29.13
C TRP A 30 -11.88 71.33 -30.19
N HIS A 31 -12.69 70.47 -30.83
CA HIS A 31 -13.59 70.89 -31.91
C HIS A 31 -15.02 71.24 -31.47
N MET A 32 -15.60 70.53 -30.51
CA MET A 32 -17.01 70.65 -30.11
C MET A 32 -17.20 71.26 -28.71
N GLY A 33 -16.10 71.50 -27.98
CA GLY A 33 -16.15 71.94 -26.58
C GLY A 33 -16.42 70.79 -25.60
N LEU A 34 -16.76 71.12 -24.35
CA LEU A 34 -17.09 70.13 -23.31
C LEU A 34 -18.52 69.59 -23.51
N ASP A 35 -18.67 68.53 -24.30
CA ASP A 35 -19.91 67.74 -24.35
C ASP A 35 -19.92 66.69 -23.21
N PRO A 36 -20.83 66.78 -22.23
CA PRO A 36 -20.91 65.84 -21.11
C PRO A 36 -21.19 64.39 -21.53
N VAL A 37 -21.88 64.16 -22.66
CA VAL A 37 -22.25 62.80 -23.10
C VAL A 37 -21.02 62.04 -23.60
N LEU A 38 -20.16 62.68 -24.39
CA LEU A 38 -18.95 62.07 -24.91
C LEU A 38 -17.91 61.81 -23.81
N LEU A 39 -17.82 62.71 -22.83
CA LEU A 39 -16.91 62.54 -21.69
C LEU A 39 -17.33 61.39 -20.78
N THR A 40 -18.64 61.26 -20.51
CA THR A 40 -19.16 60.13 -19.70
C THR A 40 -19.01 58.79 -20.42
N ALA A 41 -19.20 58.74 -21.74
CA ALA A 41 -18.93 57.54 -22.55
C ALA A 41 -17.45 57.14 -22.53
N GLY A 42 -16.52 58.10 -22.70
CA GLY A 42 -15.08 57.82 -22.65
C GLY A 42 -14.61 57.32 -21.28
N LEU A 43 -15.15 57.87 -20.19
CA LEU A 43 -14.86 57.38 -18.83
C LEU A 43 -15.36 55.95 -18.61
N LEU A 44 -16.52 55.59 -19.17
CA LEU A 44 -17.07 54.25 -19.09
C LEU A 44 -16.21 53.23 -19.84
N GLU A 45 -15.75 53.57 -21.05
CA GLU A 45 -14.81 52.74 -21.82
C GLU A 45 -13.49 52.52 -21.08
N LEU A 46 -12.89 53.59 -20.54
CA LEU A 46 -11.67 53.48 -19.75
C LEU A 46 -11.86 52.61 -18.51
N GLY A 47 -13.00 52.71 -17.83
CA GLY A 47 -13.37 51.84 -16.72
C GLY A 47 -13.47 50.36 -17.14
N ALA A 48 -14.11 50.08 -18.27
CA ALA A 48 -14.23 48.72 -18.82
C ALA A 48 -12.86 48.14 -19.19
N VAL A 49 -11.99 48.93 -19.82
CA VAL A 49 -10.63 48.51 -20.16
C VAL A 49 -9.77 48.27 -18.91
N ALA A 50 -9.91 49.10 -17.86
CA ALA A 50 -9.21 48.90 -16.60
C ALA A 50 -9.62 47.59 -15.90
N LEU A 51 -10.92 47.26 -15.89
CA LEU A 51 -11.42 45.98 -15.39
C LEU A 51 -10.90 44.80 -16.21
N ALA A 52 -10.90 44.91 -17.54
CA ALA A 52 -10.36 43.89 -18.43
C ALA A 52 -8.85 43.68 -18.20
N TYR A 53 -8.09 44.76 -18.01
CA TYR A 53 -6.65 44.70 -17.72
C TYR A 53 -6.37 44.01 -16.39
N LYS A 54 -7.14 44.33 -15.33
CA LYS A 54 -7.03 43.66 -14.02
C LYS A 54 -7.30 42.15 -14.14
N ASN A 55 -8.41 41.76 -14.78
CA ASN A 55 -8.76 40.36 -14.98
C ASN A 55 -7.69 39.61 -15.78
N PHE A 56 -7.14 40.24 -16.82
CA PHE A 56 -6.06 39.66 -17.61
C PHE A 56 -4.79 39.42 -16.77
N GLN A 57 -4.40 40.41 -15.97
CA GLN A 57 -3.23 40.29 -15.10
C GLN A 57 -3.39 39.16 -14.06
N GLU A 58 -4.55 39.08 -13.42
CA GLU A 58 -4.86 38.00 -12.46
C GLU A 58 -4.85 36.63 -13.15
N ASN A 59 -5.39 36.53 -14.37
CA ASN A 59 -5.38 35.27 -15.13
C ASN A 59 -3.96 34.85 -15.52
N THR A 60 -3.12 35.78 -15.99
CA THR A 60 -1.70 35.48 -16.29
C THR A 60 -0.94 35.02 -15.04
N GLN A 61 -1.21 35.61 -13.88
CA GLN A 61 -0.58 35.17 -12.63
C GLN A 61 -1.04 33.75 -12.25
N LEU A 62 -2.33 33.45 -12.40
CA LEU A 62 -2.84 32.11 -12.15
C LEU A 62 -2.22 31.07 -13.09
N GLU A 63 -2.07 31.38 -14.38
CA GLU A 63 -1.38 30.52 -15.34
C GLU A 63 0.07 30.25 -14.94
N GLN A 64 0.81 31.26 -14.48
CA GLN A 64 2.17 31.08 -13.99
C GLN A 64 2.22 30.18 -12.74
N ARG A 65 1.23 30.28 -11.85
CA ARG A 65 1.10 29.39 -10.69
C ARG A 65 0.81 27.96 -11.12
N ILE A 66 -0.05 27.74 -12.12
CA ILE A 66 -0.31 26.43 -12.74
C ILE A 66 0.98 25.84 -13.30
N VAL A 67 1.73 26.60 -14.10
CA VAL A 67 3.02 26.15 -14.67
C VAL A 67 4.01 25.78 -13.58
N THR A 68 4.06 26.58 -12.50
CA THR A 68 4.94 26.31 -11.36
C THR A 68 4.55 25.02 -10.65
N LEU A 69 3.26 24.81 -10.38
CA LEU A 69 2.76 23.56 -9.78
C LEU A 69 3.10 22.35 -10.66
N CYS A 70 2.89 22.43 -11.98
CA CYS A 70 3.28 21.35 -12.88
C CYS A 70 4.78 21.02 -12.83
N LYS A 71 5.65 22.03 -12.70
CA LYS A 71 7.10 21.83 -12.54
C LYS A 71 7.45 21.17 -11.20
N GLN A 72 6.73 21.51 -10.13
CA GLN A 72 6.90 20.89 -8.81
C GLN A 72 6.44 19.42 -8.84
N MET A 73 5.27 19.15 -9.42
CA MET A 73 4.77 17.79 -9.64
C MET A 73 5.76 16.93 -10.42
N ALA A 74 6.40 17.47 -11.45
CA ALA A 74 7.43 16.77 -12.23
C ALA A 74 8.67 16.39 -11.41
N ARG A 75 8.89 17.02 -10.25
CA ARG A 75 9.97 16.69 -9.30
C ARG A 75 9.51 15.75 -8.18
N GLY A 76 8.24 15.34 -8.18
CA GLY A 76 7.64 14.53 -7.12
C GLY A 76 7.15 15.32 -5.91
N GLU A 77 7.10 16.65 -5.97
CA GLU A 77 6.54 17.50 -4.91
C GLU A 77 5.01 17.52 -5.02
N LEU A 78 4.34 16.54 -4.39
CA LEU A 78 2.90 16.32 -4.55
C LEU A 78 2.03 17.02 -3.51
N GLU A 79 2.59 17.68 -2.51
CA GLU A 79 1.85 18.29 -1.39
C GLU A 79 1.41 19.75 -1.67
N GLN A 80 1.93 20.35 -2.74
CA GLN A 80 1.65 21.74 -3.10
C GLN A 80 0.26 21.88 -3.72
N ARG A 81 -0.45 22.98 -3.45
CA ARG A 81 -1.77 23.28 -4.03
C ARG A 81 -1.88 24.73 -4.44
N ILE A 82 -2.63 25.00 -5.50
CA ILE A 82 -3.02 26.36 -5.85
C ILE A 82 -4.20 26.74 -4.97
N THR A 83 -3.96 27.61 -3.98
CA THR A 83 -5.00 28.14 -3.09
C THR A 83 -5.49 29.51 -3.56
N GLN A 84 -6.64 29.96 -3.05
CA GLN A 84 -7.20 31.29 -3.36
C GLN A 84 -7.36 31.51 -4.88
N ILE A 85 -8.14 30.63 -5.52
CA ILE A 85 -8.43 30.69 -6.96
C ILE A 85 -9.65 31.61 -7.16
N PRO A 86 -9.53 32.77 -7.84
CA PRO A 86 -10.66 33.65 -8.07
C PRO A 86 -11.67 33.00 -9.03
N PRO A 87 -12.97 32.92 -8.71
CA PRO A 87 -13.92 32.14 -9.52
C PRO A 87 -14.22 32.73 -10.91
N SER A 88 -13.90 34.01 -11.13
CA SER A 88 -14.20 34.75 -12.35
C SER A 88 -13.16 34.63 -13.47
N LEU A 89 -12.01 34.00 -13.20
CA LEU A 89 -10.94 33.88 -14.20
C LEU A 89 -11.13 32.65 -15.08
N THR A 90 -10.70 32.75 -16.34
CA THR A 90 -10.80 31.67 -17.32
C THR A 90 -9.98 30.45 -16.88
N SER A 91 -8.81 30.65 -16.30
CA SER A 91 -7.90 29.57 -15.87
C SER A 91 -8.27 28.94 -14.52
N SER A 92 -9.35 29.38 -13.87
CA SER A 92 -9.74 28.91 -12.54
C SER A 92 -10.21 27.47 -12.51
N GLN A 93 -11.00 27.05 -13.51
CA GLN A 93 -11.43 25.66 -13.63
C GLN A 93 -10.23 24.72 -13.86
N THR A 94 -9.24 25.18 -14.63
CA THR A 94 -8.00 24.42 -14.87
C THR A 94 -7.19 24.25 -13.58
N ALA A 95 -7.06 25.32 -12.78
CA ALA A 95 -6.35 25.25 -11.49
C ALA A 95 -7.06 24.30 -10.50
N LEU A 96 -8.39 24.34 -10.44
CA LEU A 96 -9.18 23.43 -9.60
C LEU A 96 -9.04 21.98 -10.05
N ALA A 97 -9.24 21.70 -11.34
CA ALA A 97 -9.11 20.35 -11.90
C ALA A 97 -7.68 19.79 -11.73
N LEU A 98 -6.65 20.65 -11.80
CA LEU A 98 -5.27 20.24 -11.55
C LEU A 98 -5.04 19.86 -10.07
N ASN A 99 -5.56 20.64 -9.13
CA ASN A 99 -5.52 20.28 -7.71
C ASN A 99 -6.22 18.94 -7.46
N ASP A 100 -7.42 18.73 -8.00
CA ASP A 100 -8.19 17.48 -7.83
C ASP A 100 -7.45 16.26 -8.40
N ALA A 101 -6.75 16.43 -9.53
CA ALA A 101 -5.92 15.38 -10.11
C ALA A 101 -4.70 15.10 -9.23
N LEU A 102 -4.06 16.15 -8.70
CA LEU A 102 -2.90 16.03 -7.83
C LEU A 102 -3.25 15.34 -6.50
N ASP A 103 -4.42 15.64 -5.92
CA ASP A 103 -4.92 14.97 -4.72
C ASP A 103 -5.01 13.45 -4.91
N GLN A 104 -5.55 12.99 -6.04
CA GLN A 104 -5.63 11.56 -6.33
C GLN A 104 -4.24 10.93 -6.52
N VAL A 105 -3.30 11.62 -7.16
CA VAL A 105 -1.92 11.11 -7.30
C VAL A 105 -1.24 11.00 -5.95
N GLU A 106 -1.38 12.02 -5.10
CA GLU A 106 -0.81 12.03 -3.74
C GLU A 106 -1.35 10.88 -2.90
N VAL A 107 -2.68 10.73 -2.82
CA VAL A 107 -3.32 9.65 -2.05
C VAL A 107 -2.91 8.29 -2.58
N TYR A 108 -2.89 8.09 -3.89
CA TYR A 108 -2.51 6.82 -4.50
C TYR A 108 -1.06 6.43 -4.16
N MET A 109 -0.12 7.36 -4.29
CA MET A 109 1.30 7.14 -3.97
C MET A 109 1.51 6.86 -2.48
N ARG A 110 0.90 7.68 -1.62
CA ARG A 110 0.99 7.52 -0.16
C ARG A 110 0.43 6.18 0.29
N GLU A 111 -0.73 5.79 -0.21
CA GLU A 111 -1.40 4.56 0.19
C GLU A 111 -0.63 3.33 -0.32
N THR A 112 -0.15 3.36 -1.57
CA THR A 112 0.67 2.28 -2.12
C THR A 112 1.95 2.07 -1.32
N ALA A 113 2.68 3.15 -1.00
CA ALA A 113 3.89 3.08 -0.18
C ALA A 113 3.59 2.49 1.19
N THR A 114 2.49 2.91 1.82
CA THR A 114 2.12 2.43 3.14
C THR A 114 1.71 0.96 3.13
N LEU A 115 0.96 0.51 2.13
CA LEU A 115 0.54 -0.88 2.01
C LEU A 115 1.73 -1.82 1.81
N VAL A 116 2.70 -1.42 0.99
CA VAL A 116 3.94 -2.19 0.78
C VAL A 116 4.76 -2.25 2.07
N GLU A 117 4.89 -1.15 2.80
CA GLU A 117 5.61 -1.14 4.08
C GLU A 117 4.95 -2.07 5.12
N TYR A 118 3.63 -2.03 5.22
CA TYR A 118 2.88 -2.92 6.13
C TYR A 118 3.03 -4.39 5.73
N GLN A 119 3.00 -4.68 4.42
CA GLN A 119 3.25 -6.03 3.91
C GLN A 119 4.65 -6.54 4.28
N ASN A 120 5.68 -5.69 4.13
CA ASN A 120 7.05 -6.02 4.51
C ASN A 120 7.19 -6.32 6.01
N GLN A 121 6.40 -5.64 6.83
CA GLN A 121 6.33 -5.88 8.28
C GLN A 121 5.36 -7.01 8.68
N GLN A 122 4.79 -7.75 7.71
CA GLN A 122 3.79 -8.82 7.94
C GLN A 122 2.56 -8.34 8.72
N LYS A 123 2.17 -7.07 8.55
CA LYS A 123 1.02 -6.43 9.20
C LYS A 123 -0.16 -6.35 8.23
N PHE A 124 -1.06 -7.32 8.29
CA PHE A 124 -2.14 -7.46 7.31
C PHE A 124 -3.48 -6.82 7.69
N TYR A 125 -3.59 -6.21 8.87
CA TYR A 125 -4.86 -5.74 9.43
C TYR A 125 -5.33 -4.37 8.91
N ARG A 126 -4.50 -3.62 8.17
CA ARG A 126 -4.82 -2.26 7.76
C ARG A 126 -5.74 -2.27 6.52
N PRO A 127 -6.92 -1.63 6.57
CA PRO A 127 -7.76 -1.47 5.39
C PRO A 127 -7.16 -0.45 4.41
N VAL A 128 -7.34 -0.70 3.12
CA VAL A 128 -6.97 0.24 2.05
C VAL A 128 -7.95 1.41 2.02
N LEU A 129 -7.42 2.64 2.04
CA LEU A 129 -8.23 3.83 1.92
C LEU A 129 -8.61 4.09 0.45
N LEU A 130 -9.88 3.88 0.11
CA LEU A 130 -10.44 4.14 -1.23
C LEU A 130 -11.31 5.40 -1.30
N THR A 131 -11.55 6.04 -0.16
CA THR A 131 -12.42 7.22 -0.07
C THR A 131 -11.83 8.39 -0.86
N GLY A 132 -12.66 9.03 -1.69
CA GLY A 132 -12.23 10.14 -2.55
C GLY A 132 -11.45 9.73 -3.81
N MET A 133 -11.18 8.44 -3.99
CA MET A 133 -10.49 7.91 -5.18
C MET A 133 -11.51 7.54 -6.26
N HIS A 134 -11.22 7.92 -7.50
CA HIS A 134 -12.09 7.66 -8.64
C HIS A 134 -11.34 7.06 -9.84
N GLY A 135 -12.11 6.48 -10.75
CA GLY A 135 -11.59 5.91 -12.00
C GLY A 135 -10.44 4.92 -11.80
N ARG A 136 -9.38 5.09 -12.60
CA ARG A 136 -8.22 4.18 -12.62
C ARG A 136 -7.45 4.15 -11.30
N PHE A 137 -7.41 5.25 -10.55
CA PHE A 137 -6.69 5.26 -9.28
C PHE A 137 -7.36 4.36 -8.25
N ARG A 138 -8.70 4.39 -8.16
CA ARG A 138 -9.47 3.49 -7.29
C ARG A 138 -9.27 2.03 -7.68
N THR A 139 -9.48 1.71 -8.96
CA THR A 139 -9.31 0.33 -9.45
C THR A 139 -7.88 -0.17 -9.24
N GLY A 140 -6.89 0.70 -9.38
CA GLY A 140 -5.49 0.37 -9.10
C GLY A 140 -5.24 -0.02 -7.64
N LEU A 141 -5.79 0.74 -6.68
CA LEU A 141 -5.68 0.41 -5.25
C LEU A 141 -6.46 -0.86 -4.89
N GLU A 142 -7.64 -1.07 -5.48
CA GLU A 142 -8.42 -2.31 -5.29
C GLU A 142 -7.66 -3.54 -5.80
N GLN A 143 -7.01 -3.43 -6.97
CA GLN A 143 -6.20 -4.51 -7.52
C GLN A 143 -4.95 -4.78 -6.66
N LEU A 144 -4.27 -3.72 -6.21
CA LEU A 144 -3.14 -3.84 -5.29
C LEU A 144 -3.57 -4.56 -4.00
N LYS A 145 -4.71 -4.15 -3.42
CA LYS A 145 -5.29 -4.79 -2.24
C LYS A 145 -5.47 -6.29 -2.46
N LYS A 146 -6.10 -6.67 -3.56
CA LYS A 146 -6.37 -8.08 -3.87
C LYS A 146 -5.08 -8.91 -3.94
N SER A 147 -4.04 -8.37 -4.54
CA SER A 147 -2.72 -9.03 -4.60
C SER A 147 -2.09 -9.17 -3.21
N LEU A 148 -2.22 -8.16 -2.35
CA LEU A 148 -1.74 -8.25 -0.97
C LEU A 148 -2.54 -9.27 -0.14
N ASP A 149 -3.87 -9.33 -0.30
CA ASP A 149 -4.72 -10.34 0.34
C ASP A 149 -4.33 -11.78 -0.09
N GLU A 150 -3.87 -11.97 -1.34
CA GLU A 150 -3.34 -13.26 -1.82
C GLU A 150 -2.01 -13.62 -1.16
N LEU A 151 -1.10 -12.66 -1.02
CA LEU A 151 0.17 -12.85 -0.33
C LEU A 151 -0.03 -13.16 1.15
N GLU A 152 -0.96 -12.47 1.83
CA GLU A 152 -1.35 -12.77 3.20
C GLU A 152 -1.82 -14.22 3.35
N ARG A 153 -2.74 -14.67 2.49
CA ARG A 153 -3.23 -16.05 2.51
C ARG A 153 -2.10 -17.06 2.33
N GLY A 154 -1.18 -16.81 1.39
CA GLY A 154 0.00 -17.65 1.18
C GLY A 154 0.92 -17.70 2.40
N TYR A 155 1.11 -16.57 3.09
CA TYR A 155 1.90 -16.50 4.32
C TYR A 155 1.30 -17.38 5.44
N TRP A 156 -0.01 -17.28 5.67
CA TRP A 156 -0.68 -18.10 6.68
C TRP A 156 -0.71 -19.58 6.32
N GLN A 157 -0.91 -19.94 5.05
CA GLN A 157 -0.84 -21.32 4.59
C GLN A 157 0.55 -21.93 4.80
N ASN A 158 1.61 -21.19 4.48
CA ASN A 158 2.99 -21.63 4.72
C ASN A 158 3.28 -21.78 6.22
N THR A 159 2.78 -20.85 7.04
CA THR A 159 2.93 -20.92 8.49
C THR A 159 2.23 -22.16 9.07
N GLN A 160 0.99 -22.43 8.65
CA GLN A 160 0.26 -23.64 9.04
C GLN A 160 0.98 -24.92 8.59
N THR A 161 1.48 -24.96 7.37
CA THR A 161 2.23 -26.10 6.84
C THR A 161 3.50 -26.35 7.66
N ARG A 162 4.24 -25.29 8.01
CA ARG A 162 5.43 -25.41 8.86
C ARG A 162 5.09 -25.93 10.26
N MET A 163 3.99 -25.46 10.85
CA MET A 163 3.52 -25.97 12.14
C MET A 163 3.14 -27.46 12.06
N HIS A 164 2.43 -27.87 11.00
CA HIS A 164 2.05 -29.27 10.80
C HIS A 164 3.27 -30.19 10.64
N ASN A 165 4.28 -29.73 9.88
CA ASN A 165 5.52 -30.48 9.70
C ASN A 165 6.29 -30.60 11.02
N ALA A 166 6.41 -29.52 11.79
CA ALA A 166 7.08 -29.54 13.09
C ALA A 166 6.39 -30.49 14.09
N ILE A 167 5.05 -30.49 14.13
CA ILE A 167 4.28 -31.43 14.96
C ILE A 167 4.50 -32.88 14.51
N SER A 168 4.49 -33.13 13.20
CA SER A 168 4.68 -34.47 12.63
C SER A 168 6.09 -35.02 12.91
N GLU A 169 7.10 -34.17 12.83
CA GLU A 169 8.49 -34.50 13.18
C GLU A 169 8.64 -34.82 14.67
N ALA A 170 8.07 -33.98 15.54
CA ALA A 170 8.07 -34.22 16.99
C ALA A 170 7.36 -35.54 17.35
N LYS A 171 6.23 -35.83 16.69
CA LYS A 171 5.47 -37.08 16.88
C LYS A 171 6.28 -38.30 16.44
N THR A 172 6.93 -38.22 15.28
CA THR A 172 7.76 -39.32 14.75
C THR A 172 8.94 -39.60 15.67
N SER A 173 9.59 -38.55 16.18
CA SER A 173 10.69 -38.67 17.13
C SER A 173 10.24 -39.32 18.44
N GLY A 174 9.07 -38.92 18.97
CA GLY A 174 8.49 -39.55 20.16
C GLY A 174 8.12 -41.03 19.96
N LEU A 175 7.59 -41.38 18.79
CA LEU A 175 7.31 -42.78 18.44
C LEU A 175 8.60 -43.61 18.34
N LEU A 176 9.65 -43.05 17.75
CA LEU A 176 10.95 -43.71 17.65
C LEU A 176 11.56 -43.95 19.03
N TYR A 177 11.49 -42.96 19.91
CA TYR A 177 11.96 -43.08 21.30
C TYR A 177 11.19 -44.18 22.05
N ASN A 178 9.85 -44.19 21.97
CA ASN A 178 9.03 -45.23 22.58
C ASN A 178 9.33 -46.62 22.03
N LEU A 179 9.58 -46.77 20.72
CA LEU A 179 9.97 -48.05 20.13
C LEU A 179 11.33 -48.53 20.63
N GLN A 180 12.28 -47.61 20.83
CA GLN A 180 13.60 -47.92 21.35
C GLN A 180 13.53 -48.36 22.83
N ASP A 181 12.69 -47.72 23.64
CA ASP A 181 12.43 -48.14 25.02
C ASP A 181 11.76 -49.52 25.07
N ILE A 182 10.73 -49.77 24.26
CA ILE A 182 10.11 -51.10 24.15
C ILE A 182 11.14 -52.15 23.73
N GLN A 183 12.02 -51.85 22.78
CA GLN A 183 13.09 -52.77 22.38
C GLN A 183 14.02 -53.09 23.55
N LYS A 184 14.42 -52.08 24.32
CA LYS A 184 15.27 -52.25 25.50
C LYS A 184 14.58 -53.10 26.57
N ASP A 185 13.30 -52.86 26.83
CA ASP A 185 12.51 -53.63 27.79
C ASP A 185 12.34 -55.09 27.34
N LEU A 186 12.08 -55.33 26.05
CA LEU A 186 12.02 -56.69 25.49
C LEU A 186 13.35 -57.42 25.61
N MET A 187 14.49 -56.73 25.42
CA MET A 187 15.81 -57.31 25.64
C MET A 187 16.03 -57.67 27.12
N ALA A 188 15.60 -56.81 28.05
CA ALA A 188 15.67 -57.09 29.48
C ALA A 188 14.80 -58.30 29.87
N ILE A 189 13.55 -58.33 29.43
CA ILE A 189 12.62 -59.46 29.65
C ILE A 189 13.18 -60.75 29.06
N THR A 190 13.75 -60.70 27.86
CA THR A 190 14.36 -61.89 27.23
C THR A 190 15.55 -62.40 28.04
N SER A 191 16.35 -61.49 28.62
CA SER A 191 17.45 -61.85 29.51
C SER A 191 16.95 -62.51 30.79
N GLU A 192 15.94 -61.94 31.45
CA GLU A 192 15.32 -62.54 32.62
C GLU A 192 14.69 -63.91 32.30
N MET A 193 14.07 -64.05 31.12
CA MET A 193 13.49 -65.32 30.68
C MET A 193 14.55 -66.41 30.51
N ARG A 194 15.74 -66.08 29.98
CA ARG A 194 16.88 -67.01 29.93
C ARG A 194 17.37 -67.40 31.31
N ASP A 195 17.41 -66.46 32.24
CA ASP A 195 17.84 -66.73 33.62
C ASP A 195 16.84 -67.64 34.33
N ILE A 196 15.53 -67.43 34.12
CA ILE A 196 14.46 -68.32 34.60
C ILE A 196 14.56 -69.70 33.95
N GLU A 197 14.82 -69.78 32.65
CA GLU A 197 15.03 -71.06 31.94
C GLU A 197 16.20 -71.83 32.55
N GLN A 198 17.33 -71.15 32.78
CA GLN A 198 18.50 -71.75 33.42
C GLN A 198 18.17 -72.26 34.83
N ARG A 199 17.56 -71.42 35.67
CA ARG A 199 17.18 -71.78 37.04
C ARG A 199 16.17 -72.91 37.08
N SER A 200 15.22 -72.94 36.14
CA SER A 200 14.25 -74.03 36.00
C SER A 200 14.93 -75.33 35.56
N GLY A 201 15.90 -75.25 34.66
CA GLY A 201 16.73 -76.39 34.24
C GLY A 201 17.57 -76.95 35.39
N GLU A 202 18.19 -76.09 36.20
CA GLU A 202 18.88 -76.47 37.44
C GLU A 202 17.93 -77.11 38.45
N ALA A 203 16.77 -76.51 38.70
CA ALA A 203 15.77 -77.06 39.60
C ALA A 203 15.29 -78.45 39.15
N ALA A 204 15.05 -78.64 37.84
CA ALA A 204 14.67 -79.93 37.28
C ALA A 204 15.80 -80.98 37.41
N ARG A 205 17.07 -80.59 37.21
CA ARG A 205 18.22 -81.47 37.47
C ARG A 205 18.32 -81.86 38.94
N ASN A 206 18.26 -80.89 39.84
CA ASN A 206 18.32 -81.12 41.28
C ASN A 206 17.17 -82.03 41.75
N ALA A 207 15.95 -81.83 41.23
CA ALA A 207 14.82 -82.72 41.51
C ALA A 207 15.07 -84.16 41.02
N LYS A 208 15.68 -84.32 39.83
CA LYS A 208 16.04 -85.63 39.29
C LYS A 208 17.15 -86.30 40.08
N GLU A 209 18.16 -85.56 40.52
CA GLU A 209 19.21 -86.06 41.43
C GLU A 209 18.63 -86.46 42.78
N SER A 210 17.79 -85.62 43.40
CA SER A 210 17.08 -85.95 44.64
C SER A 210 16.23 -87.22 44.48
N LYS A 211 15.49 -87.36 43.37
CA LYS A 211 14.74 -88.59 43.08
C LYS A 211 15.65 -89.82 43.03
N ASN A 212 16.77 -89.73 42.32
CA ASN A 212 17.73 -90.83 42.22
C ASN A 212 18.39 -91.14 43.58
N ALA A 213 18.63 -90.13 44.42
CA ALA A 213 19.16 -90.31 45.77
C ALA A 213 18.14 -91.02 46.68
N VAL A 214 16.88 -90.60 46.66
CA VAL A 214 15.79 -91.27 47.42
C VAL A 214 15.60 -92.71 46.96
N GLN A 215 15.64 -92.95 45.65
CA GLN A 215 15.51 -94.31 45.10
C GLN A 215 16.66 -95.23 45.57
N ARG A 216 17.91 -94.73 45.60
CA ARG A 216 19.06 -95.47 46.16
C ARG A 216 18.92 -95.74 47.67
N VAL A 217 18.35 -94.82 48.43
CA VAL A 217 18.09 -95.03 49.87
C VAL A 217 16.99 -96.08 50.08
N MET A 218 15.93 -96.06 49.25
CA MET A 218 14.89 -97.09 49.30
C MET A 218 15.44 -98.47 48.90
N GLU A 219 16.29 -98.57 47.88
CA GLU A 219 16.91 -99.83 47.45
C GLU A 219 17.89 -100.39 48.50
N ASN A 220 18.57 -99.54 49.28
CA ASN A 220 19.45 -99.96 50.38
C ASN A 220 18.72 -100.19 51.70
N GLY A 221 17.48 -99.71 51.85
CA GLY A 221 16.67 -99.88 53.08
C GLY A 221 15.85 -101.17 53.11
N ASP A 222 15.75 -101.88 51.97
CA ASP A 222 15.06 -103.17 51.82
C ASP A 222 16.02 -104.39 51.87
N GLN A 223 17.26 -104.21 52.34
CA GLN A 223 18.20 -105.29 52.71
C GLN A 223 18.27 -105.45 54.24
#